data_AF-A0A3B7PP09-F1
#
_entry.id   AF-A0A3B7PP09-F1
#
_cell.length_a   1.000
_cell.length_b   1.000
_cell.length_c   1.000
_cell.angle_alpha   90.00
_cell.angle_beta   90.00
_cell.angle_gamma   90.00
#
_symmetry.space_group_name_H-M   'P 1'
#
loop_
_entity.id
_entity.type
_entity.pdbx_description
1 polymer ?
#
loop_
_entity_poly.entity_id
_entity_poly.type
_entity_poly.pdbx_seq_one_letter_code
_entity_poly.pdbx_strand_id
1 'polypeptide(L)'
;MIEQPRLVMNNEEVIENIKKFNSEVALYAMGDQDNSITLLVENISHYRAWYAYWDKEENKYLFAPSKYIGYQNMDAKQYAELNRSYLDGRKTEIVLANWYQTLDESSDSYEDLRTKLSDYCWNHNKNLNALFRINILKQENEKDILEKDLVDLIYKVYLGLSSENKELVKRKIMNSL
;
A
#
# COMPACT_ATOMS: atom_id res chain seq x y z
N MET A 1 -10.30 -5.94 26.65
CA MET A 1 -10.80 -5.29 25.41
C MET A 1 -9.71 -5.41 24.38
N ILE A 2 -9.98 -6.01 23.22
CA ILE A 2 -9.03 -5.99 22.11
C ILE A 2 -9.06 -4.56 21.56
N GLU A 3 -7.93 -3.85 21.64
CA GLU A 3 -7.79 -2.51 21.05
C GLU A 3 -7.99 -2.62 19.54
N GLN A 4 -8.73 -1.69 18.92
CA GLN A 4 -8.91 -1.74 17.47
C GLN A 4 -7.55 -1.62 16.76
N PRO A 5 -7.28 -2.44 15.74
CA PRO A 5 -6.01 -2.40 15.02
C PRO A 5 -5.85 -1.03 14.34
N ARG A 6 -4.66 -0.46 14.50
CA ARG A 6 -4.32 0.86 13.95
C ARG A 6 -3.96 0.75 12.48
N LEU A 7 -4.35 1.75 11.70
CA LEU A 7 -4.00 1.85 10.29
C LEU A 7 -2.55 2.31 10.14
N VAL A 8 -1.89 1.87 9.06
CA VAL A 8 -0.53 2.31 8.73
C VAL A 8 -0.44 3.82 8.56
N MET A 9 0.72 4.40 8.87
CA MET A 9 0.93 5.86 8.83
C MET A 9 1.79 6.32 7.66
N ASN A 10 2.56 5.41 7.05
CA ASN A 10 3.49 5.72 5.96
C ASN A 10 3.59 4.52 5.00
N ASN A 11 4.27 4.73 3.87
CA ASN A 11 4.40 3.70 2.84
C ASN A 11 5.46 2.64 3.21
N GLU A 12 6.42 2.98 4.05
CA GLU A 12 7.43 2.05 4.55
C GLU A 12 6.78 0.89 5.33
N GLU A 13 5.83 1.19 6.23
CA GLU A 13 5.02 0.19 6.94
C GLU A 13 4.24 -0.71 5.96
N VAL A 14 3.73 -0.15 4.86
CA VAL A 14 3.02 -0.93 3.82
C VAL A 14 3.98 -1.90 3.13
N ILE A 15 5.17 -1.43 2.74
CA ILE A 15 6.19 -2.25 2.09
C ILE A 15 6.66 -3.37 3.02
N GLU A 16 6.93 -3.05 4.29
CA GLU A 16 7.27 -4.05 5.32
C GLU A 16 6.18 -5.12 5.44
N ASN A 17 4.92 -4.73 5.49
CA ASN A 17 3.80 -5.66 5.53
C ASN A 17 3.67 -6.51 4.25
N ILE A 18 3.94 -5.94 3.06
CA ILE A 18 3.95 -6.71 1.80
C ILE A 18 5.04 -7.79 1.87
N LYS A 19 6.26 -7.43 2.28
CA LYS A 19 7.37 -8.38 2.44
C LYS A 19 7.02 -9.46 3.46
N LYS A 20 6.45 -9.07 4.61
CA LYS A 20 6.03 -9.98 5.66
C LYS A 20 4.96 -10.97 5.21
N PHE A 21 3.90 -10.51 4.54
CA PHE A 21 2.87 -11.38 3.96
C PHE A 21 3.47 -12.44 3.03
N ASN A 22 4.37 -12.03 2.14
CA ASN A 22 5.01 -12.96 1.20
C ASN A 22 5.93 -13.97 1.92
N SER A 23 6.65 -13.53 2.96
CA SER A 23 7.46 -14.44 3.77
C SER A 23 6.61 -15.48 4.53
N GLU A 24 5.47 -15.07 5.10
CA GLU A 24 4.56 -15.98 5.82
C GLU A 24 3.88 -16.97 4.87
N VAL A 25 3.42 -16.50 3.71
CA VAL A 25 2.83 -17.36 2.68
C VAL A 25 3.86 -18.35 2.13
N ALA A 26 5.14 -17.97 2.05
CA ALA A 26 6.21 -18.90 1.64
C ALA A 26 6.44 -20.04 2.64
N LEU A 27 6.22 -19.83 3.94
CA LEU A 27 6.32 -20.89 4.96
C LEU A 27 5.31 -22.01 4.71
N TYR A 28 4.13 -21.69 4.20
CA TYR A 28 3.14 -22.71 3.80
C TYR A 28 3.70 -23.67 2.75
N ALA A 29 4.41 -23.14 1.73
CA ALA A 29 5.03 -23.95 0.70
C ALA A 29 6.19 -24.81 1.24
N MET A 30 6.81 -24.40 2.35
CA MET A 30 7.84 -25.17 3.06
C MET A 30 7.26 -26.24 3.99
N GLY A 31 5.93 -26.39 4.04
CA GLY A 31 5.24 -27.40 4.83
C GLY A 31 4.88 -26.96 6.25
N ASP A 32 5.02 -25.68 6.59
CA ASP A 32 4.53 -25.16 7.88
C ASP A 32 3.01 -25.36 8.00
N GLN A 33 2.59 -25.92 9.13
CA GLN A 33 1.19 -26.25 9.44
C GLN A 33 0.58 -25.29 10.47
N ASP A 34 1.17 -24.13 10.72
CA ASP A 34 0.53 -23.10 11.53
C ASP A 34 -0.83 -22.72 10.91
N ASN A 35 -1.89 -22.85 11.72
CA ASN A 35 -3.27 -22.57 11.30
C ASN A 35 -3.46 -21.13 10.82
N SER A 36 -2.70 -20.17 11.36
CA SER A 36 -2.77 -18.77 10.97
C SER A 36 -2.21 -18.53 9.57
N ILE A 37 -1.11 -19.20 9.22
CA ILE A 37 -0.51 -19.18 7.88
C ILE A 37 -1.43 -19.88 6.89
N THR A 38 -1.96 -21.06 7.27
CA THR A 38 -2.93 -21.79 6.46
C THR A 38 -4.13 -20.92 6.11
N LEU A 39 -4.66 -20.17 7.09
CA LEU A 39 -5.78 -19.26 6.87
C LEU A 39 -5.43 -18.10 5.92
N LEU A 40 -4.21 -17.56 5.95
CA LEU A 40 -3.78 -16.55 4.95
C LEU A 40 -3.86 -17.11 3.54
N VAL A 41 -3.31 -18.30 3.32
CA VAL A 41 -3.29 -18.96 2.01
C VAL A 41 -4.69 -19.33 1.55
N GLU A 42 -5.54 -19.84 2.45
CA GLU A 42 -6.95 -20.13 2.15
C GLU A 42 -7.73 -18.89 1.71
N ASN A 43 -7.39 -17.71 2.23
CA ASN A 43 -8.05 -16.46 1.88
C ASN A 43 -7.59 -15.84 0.56
N ILE A 44 -6.55 -16.36 -0.11
CA ILE A 44 -6.04 -15.81 -1.39
C ILE A 44 -7.16 -15.63 -2.42
N SER A 45 -8.04 -16.62 -2.57
CA SER A 45 -9.17 -16.57 -3.53
C SER A 45 -10.25 -15.54 -3.17
N HIS A 46 -10.22 -14.98 -1.95
CA HIS A 46 -11.19 -13.99 -1.46
C HIS A 46 -10.68 -12.56 -1.56
N TYR A 47 -9.38 -12.36 -1.76
CA TYR A 47 -8.79 -11.03 -1.89
C TYR A 47 -9.17 -10.37 -3.22
N ARG A 48 -9.69 -9.14 -3.12
CA ARG A 48 -10.09 -8.34 -4.28
C ARG A 48 -9.11 -7.21 -4.57
N ALA A 49 -8.62 -6.50 -3.56
CA ALA A 49 -7.66 -5.41 -3.76
C ALA A 49 -6.24 -5.91 -3.49
N TRP A 50 -5.51 -6.18 -4.57
CA TRP A 50 -4.11 -6.60 -4.53
C TRP A 50 -3.19 -5.40 -4.74
N TYR A 51 -2.04 -5.41 -4.07
CA TYR A 51 -1.01 -4.37 -4.16
C TYR A 51 0.27 -5.00 -4.67
N ALA A 52 0.80 -4.47 -5.76
CA ALA A 52 2.01 -4.95 -6.40
C ALA A 52 3.19 -4.05 -6.01
N TYR A 53 4.25 -4.67 -5.49
CA TYR A 53 5.50 -3.99 -5.13
C TYR A 53 6.67 -4.67 -5.84
N TRP A 54 7.49 -3.90 -6.55
CA TRP A 54 8.73 -4.41 -7.14
C TRP A 54 9.83 -4.44 -6.09
N ASP A 55 10.19 -5.64 -5.63
CA ASP A 55 11.33 -5.80 -4.73
C ASP A 55 12.63 -5.84 -5.54
N LYS A 56 13.46 -4.82 -5.33
CA LYS A 56 14.75 -4.70 -6.01
C LYS A 56 15.76 -5.74 -5.53
N GLU A 57 15.64 -6.22 -4.30
CA GLU A 57 16.57 -7.19 -3.71
C GLU A 57 16.33 -8.58 -4.31
N GLU A 58 15.06 -8.96 -4.46
CA GLU A 58 14.66 -10.25 -5.02
C GLU A 58 14.40 -10.22 -6.54
N ASN A 59 14.49 -9.03 -7.16
CA ASN A 59 14.24 -8.77 -8.58
C ASN A 59 12.90 -9.37 -9.06
N LYS A 60 11.84 -9.19 -8.27
CA LYS A 60 10.51 -9.73 -8.55
C LYS A 60 9.39 -8.87 -7.98
N TYR A 61 8.18 -9.08 -8.48
CA TYR A 61 6.99 -8.51 -7.85
C TYR A 61 6.56 -9.33 -6.63
N LEU A 62 6.25 -8.61 -5.56
CA LEU A 62 5.55 -9.11 -4.39
C LEU A 62 4.09 -8.63 -4.45
N PHE A 63 3.18 -9.50 -4.00
CA PHE A 63 1.75 -9.21 -3.97
C PHE A 63 1.19 -9.40 -2.57
N ALA A 64 0.32 -8.49 -2.13
CA ALA A 64 -0.39 -8.64 -0.86
C ALA A 64 -1.76 -7.93 -0.89
N PRO A 65 -2.73 -8.38 -0.07
CA PRO A 65 -4.07 -7.80 -0.04
C PRO A 65 -4.17 -6.56 0.85
N SER A 66 -5.04 -5.61 0.48
CA SER A 66 -5.28 -4.35 1.21
C SER A 66 -5.46 -4.55 2.72
N LYS A 67 -6.30 -5.51 3.09
CA LYS A 67 -6.68 -5.77 4.48
C LYS A 67 -5.51 -6.23 5.34
N TYR A 68 -4.51 -6.90 4.76
CA TYR A 68 -3.32 -7.30 5.50
C TYR A 68 -2.36 -6.12 5.64
N ILE A 69 -2.08 -5.42 4.55
CA ILE A 69 -1.00 -4.42 4.51
C ILE A 69 -1.38 -3.05 5.10
N GLY A 70 -2.68 -2.76 5.22
CA GLY A 70 -3.15 -1.44 5.66
C GLY A 70 -3.23 -1.25 7.17
N TYR A 71 -2.85 -2.25 7.97
CA TYR A 71 -2.81 -2.17 9.43
C TYR A 71 -1.38 -2.30 9.97
N GLN A 72 -1.10 -1.63 11.07
CA GLN A 72 0.20 -1.67 11.73
C GLN A 72 0.47 -3.03 12.38
N ASN A 73 1.73 -3.43 12.37
CA ASN A 73 2.24 -4.64 13.04
C ASN A 73 1.56 -5.95 12.61
N MET A 74 0.87 -5.98 11.47
CA MET A 74 0.12 -7.15 11.01
C MET A 74 1.03 -8.37 10.84
N ASP A 75 0.57 -9.53 11.27
CA ASP A 75 1.15 -10.86 11.00
C ASP A 75 0.03 -11.88 10.75
N ALA A 76 0.39 -13.10 10.38
CA ALA A 76 -0.57 -14.19 10.15
C ALA A 76 -1.49 -14.42 11.36
N LYS A 77 -0.95 -14.37 12.59
CA LYS A 77 -1.70 -14.65 13.83
C LYS A 77 -2.72 -13.56 14.11
N GLN A 78 -2.29 -12.31 14.07
CA GLN A 78 -3.17 -11.14 14.21
C GLN A 78 -4.23 -11.11 13.11
N TYR A 79 -3.85 -11.41 11.87
CA TYR A 79 -4.80 -11.48 10.77
C TYR A 79 -5.85 -12.56 11.05
N ALA A 80 -5.44 -13.76 11.48
CA ALA A 80 -6.35 -14.85 11.78
C ALA A 80 -7.33 -14.53 12.91
N GLU A 81 -6.86 -13.86 13.96
CA GLU A 81 -7.68 -13.43 15.09
C GLU A 81 -8.66 -12.31 14.72
N LEU A 82 -8.23 -11.34 13.89
CA LEU A 82 -8.95 -10.09 13.68
C LEU A 82 -9.79 -10.05 12.39
N ASN A 83 -9.48 -10.88 11.38
CA ASN A 83 -10.02 -10.76 10.02
C ASN A 83 -11.56 -10.79 9.95
N ARG A 84 -12.21 -11.56 10.82
CA ARG A 84 -13.69 -11.70 10.82
C ARG A 84 -14.43 -10.55 11.52
N SER A 85 -13.78 -9.88 12.47
CA SER A 85 -14.48 -9.00 13.42
C SER A 85 -14.00 -7.55 13.41
N TYR A 86 -12.72 -7.30 13.11
CA TYR A 86 -12.10 -5.99 13.30
C TYR A 86 -11.39 -5.44 12.07
N LEU A 87 -11.00 -6.29 11.12
CA LEU A 87 -10.34 -5.85 9.89
C LEU A 87 -11.33 -5.54 8.77
N ASP A 88 -11.25 -4.31 8.26
CA ASP A 88 -12.09 -3.80 7.17
C ASP A 88 -11.21 -3.32 6.02
N GLY A 89 -11.31 -4.03 4.88
CA GLY A 89 -10.60 -3.68 3.65
C GLY A 89 -10.91 -2.27 3.17
N ARG A 90 -12.14 -1.77 3.39
CA ARG A 90 -12.56 -0.43 2.95
C ARG A 90 -11.78 0.66 3.68
N LYS A 91 -11.53 0.49 4.98
CA LYS A 91 -10.73 1.43 5.77
C LYS A 91 -9.28 1.44 5.30
N THR A 92 -8.71 0.25 5.07
CA THR A 92 -7.34 0.14 4.56
C THR A 92 -7.17 0.74 3.18
N GLU A 93 -8.11 0.49 2.25
CA GLU A 93 -8.05 1.03 0.89
C GLU A 93 -8.08 2.56 0.86
N ILE A 94 -8.82 3.22 1.78
CA ILE A 94 -8.80 4.69 1.91
C ILE A 94 -7.41 5.22 2.27
N VAL A 95 -6.72 4.59 3.23
CA VAL A 95 -5.37 5.01 3.64
C VAL A 95 -4.34 4.69 2.57
N LEU A 96 -4.42 3.50 1.98
CA LEU A 96 -3.50 3.04 0.94
C LEU A 96 -3.62 3.87 -0.34
N ALA A 97 -4.79 4.45 -0.62
CA ALA A 97 -4.99 5.38 -1.73
C ALA A 97 -4.16 6.66 -1.62
N ASN A 98 -3.49 6.94 -0.50
CA ASN A 98 -2.49 8.01 -0.43
C ASN A 98 -1.29 7.72 -1.34
N TRP A 99 -0.82 6.47 -1.39
CA TRP A 99 0.42 6.07 -2.08
C TRP A 99 0.18 5.23 -3.33
N TYR A 100 -0.94 4.53 -3.42
CA TYR A 100 -1.22 3.62 -4.53
C TYR A 100 -2.44 4.08 -5.33
N GLN A 101 -2.50 3.62 -6.58
CA GLN A 101 -3.63 3.78 -7.47
C GLN A 101 -3.96 2.43 -8.14
N THR A 102 -5.22 2.23 -8.48
CA THR A 102 -5.63 1.07 -9.28
C THR A 102 -5.02 1.18 -10.68
N LEU A 103 -4.38 0.11 -11.12
CA LEU A 103 -3.80 -0.01 -12.45
C LEU A 103 -4.93 -0.07 -13.48
N ASP A 104 -4.86 0.81 -14.48
CA ASP A 104 -5.81 0.84 -15.59
C ASP A 104 -5.66 -0.42 -16.45
N GLU A 105 -6.78 -1.09 -16.77
CA GLU A 105 -6.82 -2.28 -17.60
C GLU A 105 -6.34 -2.03 -19.04
N SER A 106 -6.41 -0.77 -19.48
CA SER A 106 -5.90 -0.36 -20.80
C SER A 106 -4.39 -0.08 -20.84
N SER A 107 -3.71 -0.12 -19.68
CA SER A 107 -2.26 0.14 -19.62
C SER A 107 -1.45 -1.05 -20.15
N ASP A 108 -0.33 -0.76 -20.81
CA ASP A 108 0.57 -1.78 -21.38
C ASP A 108 1.08 -2.79 -20.33
N SER A 109 1.22 -2.34 -19.07
CA SER A 109 1.71 -3.15 -17.95
C SER A 109 0.64 -4.03 -17.31
N TYR A 110 -0.65 -3.87 -17.67
CA TYR A 110 -1.74 -4.55 -16.99
C TYR A 110 -1.68 -6.06 -17.15
N GLU A 111 -1.61 -6.57 -18.39
CA GLU A 111 -1.63 -8.01 -18.63
C GLU A 111 -0.40 -8.74 -18.07
N ASP A 112 0.76 -8.08 -18.06
CA ASP A 112 1.98 -8.62 -17.44
C ASP A 112 1.81 -8.78 -15.92
N LEU A 113 1.34 -7.73 -15.22
CA LEU A 113 1.09 -7.80 -13.78
C LEU A 113 -0.06 -8.75 -13.42
N ARG A 114 -1.11 -8.79 -14.24
CA ARG A 114 -2.22 -9.72 -14.09
C ARG A 114 -1.75 -11.17 -14.21
N THR A 115 -0.92 -11.47 -15.20
CA THR A 115 -0.34 -12.81 -15.37
C THR A 115 0.51 -13.19 -14.16
N LYS A 116 1.40 -12.30 -13.72
CA LYS A 116 2.24 -12.54 -12.52
C LYS A 116 1.42 -12.76 -11.26
N LEU A 117 0.34 -12.01 -11.06
CA LEU A 117 -0.56 -12.21 -9.92
C LEU A 117 -1.35 -13.52 -10.04
N SER A 118 -1.78 -13.89 -11.25
CA SER A 118 -2.43 -15.17 -11.51
C SER A 118 -1.49 -16.34 -11.18
N ASP A 119 -0.24 -16.28 -11.64
CA ASP A 119 0.78 -17.28 -11.36
C ASP A 119 1.10 -17.35 -9.86
N TYR A 120 1.16 -16.20 -9.18
CA TYR A 120 1.30 -16.12 -7.73
C TYR A 120 0.19 -16.91 -7.02
N CYS A 121 -1.09 -16.67 -7.36
CA CYS A 121 -2.20 -17.42 -6.79
C CYS A 121 -2.13 -18.93 -7.11
N TRP A 122 -1.79 -19.26 -8.36
CA TRP A 122 -1.71 -20.64 -8.83
C TRP A 122 -0.64 -21.45 -8.08
N ASN A 123 0.51 -20.85 -7.79
CA ASN A 123 1.59 -21.46 -7.00
C ASN A 123 1.16 -21.88 -5.58
N HIS A 124 0.04 -21.33 -5.08
CA HIS A 124 -0.55 -21.70 -3.79
C HIS A 124 -1.79 -22.60 -3.93
N ASN A 125 -2.04 -23.15 -5.13
CA ASN A 125 -3.24 -23.90 -5.49
C ASN A 125 -4.53 -23.08 -5.26
N LYS A 126 -4.48 -21.78 -5.56
CA LYS A 126 -5.60 -20.85 -5.44
C LYS A 126 -5.90 -20.20 -6.78
N ASN A 127 -7.13 -19.69 -6.91
CA ASN A 127 -7.55 -18.97 -8.09
C ASN A 127 -7.60 -17.48 -7.78
N LEU A 128 -7.19 -16.65 -8.73
CA LEU A 128 -7.39 -15.23 -8.64
C LEU A 128 -8.89 -14.91 -8.60
N ASN A 129 -9.31 -14.03 -7.70
CA ASN A 129 -10.71 -13.63 -7.57
C ASN A 129 -11.19 -12.95 -8.87
N ALA A 130 -12.38 -13.27 -9.37
CA ALA A 130 -12.91 -12.66 -10.59
C ALA A 130 -13.12 -11.13 -10.52
N LEU A 131 -13.23 -10.56 -9.32
CA LEU A 131 -13.40 -9.13 -9.06
C LEU A 131 -12.11 -8.49 -8.53
N PHE A 132 -10.96 -9.08 -8.83
CA PHE A 132 -9.68 -8.54 -8.41
C PHE A 132 -9.40 -7.18 -9.05
N ARG A 133 -8.56 -6.39 -8.38
CA ARG A 133 -7.96 -5.15 -8.85
C ARG A 133 -6.50 -5.17 -8.44
N ILE A 134 -5.64 -4.67 -9.31
CA ILE A 134 -4.21 -4.50 -9.04
C ILE A 134 -3.98 -3.02 -8.72
N ASN A 135 -3.33 -2.74 -7.61
CA ASN A 135 -2.91 -1.40 -7.21
C ASN A 135 -1.40 -1.31 -7.29
N ILE A 136 -0.91 -0.25 -7.92
CA ILE A 136 0.51 0.04 -8.08
C ILE A 136 0.84 1.36 -7.40
N LEU A 137 2.12 1.55 -7.05
CA LEU A 137 2.58 2.82 -6.50
C LEU A 137 2.24 3.93 -7.50
N LYS A 138 1.71 5.04 -7.00
CA LYS A 138 1.49 6.22 -7.83
C LYS A 138 2.83 6.63 -8.42
N GLN A 139 2.87 6.77 -9.74
CA GLN A 139 3.95 7.50 -10.37
C GLN A 139 3.69 8.96 -10.04
N GLU A 140 4.59 9.59 -9.29
CA GLU A 140 4.54 11.04 -9.17
C GLU A 140 4.79 11.61 -10.57
N ASN A 141 3.81 12.33 -11.10
CA ASN A 141 4.04 13.04 -12.36
C ASN A 141 5.10 14.10 -12.10
N GLU A 142 6.02 14.32 -13.04
CA GLU A 142 7.09 15.33 -12.93
C GLU A 142 6.54 16.72 -12.53
N LYS A 143 5.32 17.02 -12.97
CA LYS A 143 4.61 18.24 -12.62
C LYS A 143 4.31 18.36 -11.12
N ASP A 144 3.90 17.27 -10.48
CA ASP A 144 3.57 17.25 -9.05
C ASP A 144 4.84 17.33 -8.20
N ILE A 145 5.93 16.73 -8.67
CA ILE A 145 7.27 16.85 -8.06
C ILE A 145 7.73 18.31 -8.12
N LEU A 146 7.67 18.92 -9.30
CA LEU A 146 8.04 20.32 -9.49
C LEU A 146 7.20 21.26 -8.62
N GLU A 147 5.89 21.02 -8.50
CA GLU A 147 5.02 21.84 -7.66
C GLU A 147 5.39 21.73 -6.18
N LYS A 148 5.66 20.51 -5.68
CA LYS A 148 6.15 20.32 -4.30
C LYS A 148 7.50 21.01 -4.08
N ASP A 149 8.45 20.85 -5.01
CA ASP A 149 9.77 21.50 -4.93
C ASP A 149 9.65 23.03 -4.92
N LEU A 150 8.73 23.59 -5.72
CA LEU A 150 8.45 25.03 -5.74
C LEU A 150 7.85 25.51 -4.41
N VAL A 151 6.90 24.77 -3.82
CA VAL A 151 6.35 25.09 -2.49
C VAL A 151 7.47 25.11 -1.45
N ASP A 152 8.35 24.12 -1.48
CA ASP A 152 9.46 23.98 -0.55
C ASP A 152 10.49 25.10 -0.71
N LEU A 153 10.79 25.49 -1.95
CA LEU A 153 11.61 26.64 -2.28
C LEU A 153 11.00 27.95 -1.76
N ILE A 154 9.72 28.19 -2.03
CA ILE A 154 9.00 29.38 -1.56
C ILE A 154 9.03 29.45 -0.03
N TYR A 155 8.82 28.32 0.64
CA TYR A 155 8.90 28.24 2.10
C TYR A 155 10.29 28.58 2.63
N LYS A 156 11.36 28.03 2.04
CA LYS A 156 12.75 28.33 2.42
C LYS A 156 13.10 29.80 2.19
N VAL A 157 12.69 30.38 1.06
CA VAL A 157 12.84 31.81 0.77
C VAL A 157 12.13 32.63 1.85
N TYR A 158 10.87 32.30 2.14
CA TYR A 158 10.08 32.96 3.18
C TYR A 158 10.77 32.89 4.55
N LEU A 159 11.33 31.74 4.94
CA LEU A 159 12.08 31.60 6.20
C LEU A 159 13.32 32.51 6.26
N GLY A 160 13.99 32.76 5.14
CA GLY A 160 15.16 33.62 5.04
C GLY A 160 14.86 35.13 5.10
N LEU A 161 13.60 35.55 4.99
CA LEU A 161 13.22 36.96 5.02
C LEU A 161 13.30 37.58 6.43
N SER A 162 13.49 38.90 6.48
CA SER A 162 13.32 39.71 7.70
C SER A 162 11.87 39.63 8.21
N SER A 163 11.65 39.88 9.50
CA SER A 163 10.32 39.85 10.11
C SER A 163 9.33 40.80 9.42
N GLU A 164 9.80 41.99 9.02
CA GLU A 164 9.00 42.97 8.26
C GLU A 164 8.56 42.43 6.90
N ASN A 165 9.48 41.83 6.14
CA ASN A 165 9.17 41.27 4.82
C ASN A 165 8.31 39.99 4.90
N LYS A 166 8.48 39.17 5.93
CA LYS A 166 7.59 38.03 6.20
C LYS A 166 6.15 38.49 6.39
N GLU A 167 5.94 39.57 7.16
CA GLU A 167 4.62 40.11 7.41
C GLU A 167 4.00 40.76 6.17
N LEU A 168 4.83 41.40 5.33
CA LEU A 168 4.40 41.89 4.03
C LEU A 168 3.94 40.76 3.10
N VAL A 169 4.69 39.65 3.02
CA VAL A 169 4.31 38.47 2.21
C VAL A 169 2.98 37.88 2.69
N LYS A 170 2.81 37.68 4.00
CA LYS A 170 1.54 37.22 4.58
C LYS A 170 0.36 38.11 4.20
N ARG A 171 0.50 39.44 4.35
CA ARG A 171 -0.56 40.39 3.97
C ARG A 171 -0.91 40.31 2.49
N LYS A 172 0.08 40.19 1.61
CA LYS A 172 -0.17 40.05 0.17
C LYS A 172 -0.93 38.77 -0.15
N ILE A 173 -0.56 37.64 0.47
CA ILE A 173 -1.26 36.36 0.27
C ILE A 173 -2.72 36.46 0.76
N MET A 174 -2.95 36.98 1.97
CA MET A 174 -4.31 37.11 2.53
C MET A 174 -5.22 38.02 1.71
N ASN A 175 -4.69 39.07 1.08
CA ASN A 175 -5.47 39.98 0.22
C ASN A 175 -5.72 39.44 -1.20
N SER A 176 -5.09 38.31 -1.56
CA SER A 176 -5.19 37.69 -2.89
C SER A 176 -6.10 36.45 -2.90
N LEU A 177 -6.65 36.07 -1.74
CA LEU A 177 -7.61 34.99 -1.52
C LEU A 177 -9.01 35.58 -1.30
#